data_AF-A0A351CBR1-F1
#
_entry.id   AF-A0A351CBR1-F1
#
_cell.length_a   1.000
_cell.length_b   1.000
_cell.length_c   1.000
_cell.angle_alpha   90.00
_cell.angle_beta   90.00
_cell.angle_gamma   90.00
#
_symmetry.space_group_name_H-M   'P 1'
#
loop_
_entity.id
_entity.type
_entity.pdbx_description
1 polymer ?
#
loop_
_entity_poly.entity_id
_entity_poly.type
_entity_poly.pdbx_seq_one_letter_code
_entity_poly.pdbx_strand_id
1 'polypeptide(L)'
;MDDVMDLIEKANARMAIYDLPAPPENIDKMLAILQEAFHRISSAIGMLRNLKHREAIFKICVEVNSLENQGDAVLRTSLENLFKGASDPFYVIKAKEIYESLEDAIDRCEDLSNVIETIIIKNA
;
A
#
# COMPACT_ATOMS: atom_id res chain seq x y z
N MET A 1 -2.92 -7.29 -8.88
CA MET A 1 -1.49 -6.94 -9.16
C MET A 1 -1.44 -5.77 -10.12
N ASP A 2 -2.20 -5.82 -11.22
CA ASP A 2 -2.37 -4.68 -12.13
C ASP A 2 -2.87 -3.43 -11.37
N ASP A 3 -3.90 -3.60 -10.54
CA ASP A 3 -4.45 -2.51 -9.72
C ASP A 3 -3.39 -1.82 -8.83
N VAL A 4 -2.43 -2.59 -8.29
CA VAL A 4 -1.32 -2.02 -7.48
C VAL A 4 -0.42 -1.16 -8.36
N MET A 5 -0.09 -1.61 -9.57
CA MET A 5 0.73 -0.86 -10.51
C MET A 5 0.01 0.40 -10.99
N ASP A 6 -1.28 0.30 -11.32
CA ASP A 6 -2.10 1.43 -11.76
C ASP A 6 -2.16 2.53 -10.71
N LEU A 7 -2.26 2.16 -9.42
CA LEU A 7 -2.29 3.11 -8.32
C LEU A 7 -0.92 3.77 -8.08
N ILE A 8 0.18 3.04 -8.25
CA ILE A 8 1.54 3.60 -8.21
C ILE A 8 1.74 4.57 -9.38
N GLU A 9 1.32 4.20 -10.60
CA GLU A 9 1.40 5.06 -11.77
C GLU A 9 0.55 6.32 -11.59
N LYS A 10 -0.65 6.18 -11.03
CA LYS A 10 -1.53 7.31 -10.68
C LYS A 10 -0.87 8.25 -9.67
N ALA A 11 -0.23 7.74 -8.61
CA ALA A 11 0.50 8.56 -7.65
C ALA A 11 1.66 9.31 -8.31
N ASN A 12 2.44 8.62 -9.15
CA ASN A 12 3.56 9.19 -9.88
C ASN A 12 3.13 10.27 -10.89
N ALA A 13 2.07 9.99 -11.66
CA ALA A 13 1.49 10.94 -12.61
C ALA A 13 1.00 12.21 -11.89
N ARG A 14 0.35 12.06 -10.72
CA ARG A 14 -0.07 13.19 -9.88
C ARG A 14 1.11 14.02 -9.39
N MET A 15 2.19 13.39 -8.93
CA MET A 15 3.41 14.11 -8.53
C MET A 15 3.96 14.97 -9.67
N ALA A 16 3.99 14.42 -10.90
CA ALA A 16 4.43 15.16 -12.08
C ALA A 16 3.47 16.28 -12.50
N ILE A 17 2.16 16.02 -12.56
CA ILE A 17 1.14 17.00 -12.96
C ILE A 17 1.07 18.16 -11.98
N TYR A 18 1.23 17.88 -10.68
CA TYR A 18 1.10 18.88 -9.63
C TYR A 18 2.34 19.73 -9.42
N ASP A 19 3.45 19.38 -10.09
CA ASP A 19 4.74 20.06 -10.04
C ASP A 19 5.12 20.40 -8.58
N LEU A 20 5.09 19.37 -7.73
CA LEU A 20 5.40 19.56 -6.32
C LEU A 20 6.91 19.87 -6.18
N PRO A 21 7.27 20.95 -5.45
CA PRO A 21 8.67 21.36 -5.32
C PRO A 21 9.51 20.37 -4.52
N ALA A 22 8.86 19.52 -3.71
CA ALA A 22 9.46 18.42 -2.99
C ALA A 22 8.42 17.32 -2.78
N PRO A 23 8.84 16.06 -2.59
CA PRO A 23 7.94 14.99 -2.20
C PRO A 23 7.24 15.32 -0.86
N PRO A 24 5.94 14.99 -0.71
CA PRO A 24 5.24 15.13 0.56
C PRO A 24 5.95 14.40 1.71
N GLU A 25 5.81 14.91 2.94
CA GLU A 25 6.40 14.29 4.13
C GLU A 25 5.98 12.82 4.27
N ASN A 26 6.81 11.94 4.83
CA ASN A 26 6.48 10.51 5.04
C ASN A 26 6.16 9.69 3.77
N ILE A 27 6.27 10.25 2.56
CA ILE A 27 6.04 9.48 1.32
C ILE A 27 7.01 8.30 1.19
N ASP A 28 8.26 8.47 1.62
CA ASP A 28 9.26 7.38 1.62
C ASP A 28 8.84 6.22 2.52
N LYS A 29 8.14 6.50 3.64
CA LYS A 29 7.62 5.46 4.53
C LYS A 29 6.48 4.69 3.87
N MET A 30 5.56 5.40 3.22
CA MET A 30 4.48 4.79 2.43
C MET A 30 5.04 3.87 1.33
N LEU A 31 6.04 4.37 0.59
CA LEU A 31 6.70 3.61 -0.47
C LEU A 31 7.44 2.38 0.06
N ALA A 32 8.12 2.48 1.21
CA ALA A 32 8.78 1.34 1.83
C ALA A 32 7.79 0.25 2.27
N ILE A 33 6.66 0.65 2.86
CA ILE A 33 5.59 -0.28 3.26
C ILE A 33 5.00 -0.96 2.02
N LEU A 34 4.68 -0.20 0.97
CA LEU A 34 4.13 -0.72 -0.28
C LEU A 34 5.08 -1.71 -0.95
N GLN A 35 6.38 -1.40 -1.03
CA GLN A 35 7.38 -2.31 -1.59
C GLN A 35 7.46 -3.62 -0.82
N GLU A 36 7.47 -3.56 0.52
CA GLU A 36 7.51 -4.76 1.36
C GLU A 36 6.23 -5.59 1.22
N ALA A 37 5.06 -4.95 1.25
CA ALA A 37 3.77 -5.62 1.09
C ALA A 37 3.67 -6.33 -0.26
N PHE A 38 4.09 -5.66 -1.34
CA PHE A 38 4.12 -6.23 -2.69
C PHE A 38 5.10 -7.40 -2.79
N HIS A 39 6.29 -7.28 -2.21
CA HIS A 39 7.28 -8.35 -2.19
C HIS A 39 6.75 -9.59 -1.47
N ARG A 40 6.11 -9.39 -0.31
CA ARG A 40 5.49 -10.45 0.48
C ARG A 40 4.37 -11.16 -0.28
N ILE A 41 3.43 -10.42 -0.88
CA ILE A 41 2.37 -11.00 -1.71
C ILE A 41 2.94 -11.77 -2.90
N SER A 42 3.94 -11.22 -3.58
CA SER A 42 4.60 -11.90 -4.71
C SER A 42 5.20 -13.25 -4.28
N SER A 43 5.83 -13.30 -3.10
CA SER A 43 6.31 -14.55 -2.51
C SER A 43 5.19 -15.54 -2.23
N ALA A 44 4.08 -15.10 -1.62
CA ALA A 44 2.93 -15.97 -1.35
C ALA A 44 2.35 -16.57 -2.64
N ILE A 45 2.19 -15.76 -3.70
CA ILE A 45 1.74 -16.23 -5.02
C ILE A 45 2.67 -17.30 -5.58
N GLY A 46 4.00 -17.11 -5.46
CA GLY A 46 5.00 -18.09 -5.88
C GLY A 46 4.88 -19.45 -5.14
N MET A 47 4.44 -19.42 -3.89
CA MET A 47 4.28 -20.62 -3.04
C MET A 47 2.98 -21.39 -3.32
N LEU A 48 1.97 -20.79 -3.95
CA LEU A 48 0.65 -21.42 -4.17
C LEU A 48 0.71 -22.72 -4.99
N ARG A 49 1.77 -22.92 -5.79
CA ARG A 49 1.97 -24.16 -6.57
C ARG A 49 2.15 -25.40 -5.69
N ASN A 50 2.53 -25.23 -4.42
CA ASN A 50 2.75 -26.34 -3.50
C ASN A 50 2.13 -26.04 -2.12
N LEU A 51 0.93 -26.59 -1.89
CA LEU A 51 0.13 -26.35 -0.69
C LEU A 51 0.78 -26.86 0.62
N LYS A 52 1.90 -27.60 0.55
CA LYS A 52 2.74 -27.86 1.73
C LYS A 52 3.25 -26.57 2.38
N HIS A 53 3.27 -25.45 1.65
CA HIS A 53 3.64 -24.14 2.15
C HIS A 53 2.52 -23.38 2.85
N ARG A 54 1.33 -23.98 3.07
CA ARG A 54 0.16 -23.28 3.64
C ARG A 54 0.45 -22.45 4.89
N GLU A 55 1.26 -22.97 5.82
CA GLU A 55 1.59 -22.29 7.07
C GLU A 55 2.47 -21.06 6.83
N ALA A 56 3.41 -21.16 5.88
CA ALA A 56 4.24 -20.04 5.46
C ALA A 56 3.43 -18.98 4.70
N ILE A 57 2.49 -19.41 3.84
CA ILE A 57 1.57 -18.50 3.13
C ILE A 57 0.69 -17.76 4.14
N PHE A 58 0.12 -18.47 5.13
CA PHE A 58 -0.70 -17.84 6.17
C PHE A 58 0.09 -16.81 6.98
N LYS A 59 1.35 -17.11 7.32
CA LYS A 59 2.23 -16.15 7.99
C LYS A 59 2.46 -14.90 7.12
N ILE A 60 2.68 -15.06 5.82
CA ILE A 60 2.79 -13.92 4.90
C ILE A 60 1.51 -13.09 4.90
N CYS A 61 0.34 -13.73 4.91
CA CYS A 61 -0.94 -13.01 4.92
C CYS A 61 -1.08 -12.10 6.16
N VAL A 62 -0.68 -12.61 7.34
CA VAL A 62 -0.64 -11.82 8.59
C VAL A 62 0.37 -10.67 8.50
N GLU A 63 1.54 -10.90 7.90
CA GLU A 63 2.55 -9.86 7.69
C GLU A 63 2.04 -8.74 6.77
N VAL A 64 1.32 -9.09 5.70
CA VAL A 64 0.73 -8.11 4.77
C VAL A 64 -0.37 -7.28 5.46
N ASN A 65 -1.26 -7.91 6.22
CA ASN A 65 -2.25 -7.17 7.02
C ASN A 65 -1.56 -6.23 8.03
N SER A 66 -0.46 -6.66 8.66
CA SER A 66 0.31 -5.77 9.54
C SER A 66 0.98 -4.61 8.80
N LEU A 67 1.33 -4.76 7.53
CA LEU A 67 1.91 -3.70 6.70
C LEU A 67 0.82 -2.71 6.24
N GLU A 68 -0.37 -3.21 5.90
CA GLU A 68 -1.54 -2.38 5.62
C GLU A 68 -1.86 -1.46 6.80
N ASN A 69 -2.04 -2.01 8.00
CA ASN A 69 -2.27 -1.23 9.22
C ASN A 69 -1.19 -0.16 9.48
N GLN A 70 0.07 -0.44 9.11
CA GLN A 70 1.16 0.54 9.20
C GLN A 70 1.01 1.64 8.14
N GLY A 71 0.65 1.30 6.90
CA GLY A 71 0.35 2.25 5.84
C GLY A 71 -0.78 3.19 6.24
N ASP A 72 -1.85 2.62 6.79
CA ASP A 72 -3.02 3.33 7.31
C ASP A 72 -2.66 4.34 8.42
N ALA A 73 -1.81 3.92 9.36
CA ALA A 73 -1.31 4.79 10.42
C ALA A 73 -0.45 5.95 9.88
N VAL A 74 0.37 5.68 8.85
CA VAL A 74 1.20 6.70 8.19
C VAL A 74 0.31 7.68 7.42
N LEU A 75 -0.70 7.20 6.68
CA LEU A 75 -1.69 8.04 5.99
C LEU A 75 -2.36 8.96 7.01
N ARG A 76 -2.93 8.40 8.08
CA ARG A 76 -3.63 9.17 9.11
C ARG A 76 -2.74 10.26 9.71
N THR A 77 -1.53 9.91 10.10
CA THR A 77 -0.58 10.89 10.69
C THR A 77 -0.21 11.98 9.68
N SER A 78 -0.02 11.61 8.40
CA SER A 78 0.32 12.55 7.34
C SER A 78 -0.84 13.50 7.05
N LEU A 79 -2.08 13.01 7.02
CA LEU A 79 -3.28 13.83 6.88
C LEU A 79 -3.46 14.75 8.10
N GLU A 80 -3.29 14.25 9.32
CA GLU A 80 -3.37 15.08 10.53
C GLU A 80 -2.37 16.25 10.47
N ASN A 81 -1.14 16.01 10.01
CA ASN A 81 -0.13 17.06 9.86
C ASN A 81 -0.47 18.02 8.70
N LEU A 82 -0.98 17.51 7.59
CA LEU A 82 -1.34 18.30 6.41
C LEU A 82 -2.45 19.32 6.72
N PHE A 83 -3.42 18.92 7.55
CA PHE A 83 -4.56 19.75 7.97
C PHE A 83 -4.30 20.55 9.25
N LYS A 84 -3.15 20.37 9.93
CA LYS A 84 -2.75 21.21 11.07
C LYS A 84 -2.14 22.53 10.57
N GLY A 85 -2.74 23.66 10.95
CA GLY A 85 -2.21 25.01 10.72
C GLY A 85 -2.77 25.71 9.48
N ALA A 86 -2.09 26.77 9.03
CA ALA A 86 -2.46 27.58 7.86
C ALA A 86 -1.70 27.09 6.60
N SER A 87 -1.91 25.83 6.22
CA SER A 87 -1.35 25.26 4.99
C SER A 87 -2.08 25.80 3.76
N ASP A 88 -1.35 25.98 2.64
CA ASP A 88 -1.96 26.28 1.34
C ASP A 88 -2.95 25.17 0.96
N PRO A 89 -4.25 25.48 0.76
CA PRO A 89 -5.26 24.48 0.39
C PRO A 89 -4.92 23.70 -0.88
N PHE A 90 -4.20 24.30 -1.84
CA PHE A 90 -3.78 23.59 -3.05
C PHE A 90 -2.73 22.53 -2.73
N TYR A 91 -1.76 22.83 -1.87
CA TYR A 91 -0.80 21.84 -1.39
C TYR A 91 -1.50 20.70 -0.64
N VAL A 92 -2.47 21.02 0.22
CA VAL A 92 -3.27 20.03 0.96
C VAL A 92 -3.97 19.05 0.00
N ILE A 93 -4.64 19.55 -1.04
CA ILE A 93 -5.31 18.70 -2.03
C ILE A 93 -4.29 17.81 -2.76
N LYS A 94 -3.20 18.39 -3.26
CA LYS A 94 -2.16 17.68 -4.01
C LYS A 94 -1.53 16.54 -3.21
N ALA A 95 -1.09 16.83 -1.98
CA ALA A 95 -0.43 15.85 -1.13
C ALA A 95 -1.41 14.74 -0.68
N LYS A 96 -2.63 15.11 -0.28
CA LYS A 96 -3.68 14.16 0.11
C LYS A 96 -3.93 13.12 -0.99
N GLU A 97 -4.11 13.57 -2.24
CA GLU A 97 -4.38 12.65 -3.35
C GLU A 97 -3.24 11.66 -3.63
N ILE A 98 -1.99 12.07 -3.39
CA ILE A 98 -0.82 11.19 -3.54
C ILE A 98 -0.79 10.17 -2.41
N TYR A 99 -0.98 10.60 -1.15
CA TYR A 99 -1.01 9.66 -0.02
C TYR A 99 -2.12 8.62 -0.17
N GLU A 100 -3.33 9.05 -0.53
CA GLU A 100 -4.46 8.13 -0.72
C GLU A 100 -4.21 7.14 -1.86
N SER A 101 -3.54 7.54 -2.95
CA SER A 101 -3.18 6.57 -4.01
C SER A 101 -2.14 5.54 -3.58
N LEU A 102 -1.20 5.93 -2.72
CA LEU A 102 -0.21 5.00 -2.19
C LEU A 102 -0.83 4.07 -1.15
N GLU A 103 -1.73 4.57 -0.32
CA GLU A 103 -2.49 3.76 0.65
C GLU A 103 -3.43 2.79 -0.06
N ASP A 104 -4.21 3.24 -1.05
CA ASP A 104 -5.04 2.38 -1.90
C ASP A 104 -4.20 1.22 -2.50
N ALA A 105 -2.94 1.47 -2.88
CA ALA A 105 -2.05 0.45 -3.44
C ALA A 105 -1.61 -0.59 -2.40
N ILE A 106 -1.44 -0.16 -1.14
CA ILE A 106 -1.15 -1.03 0.00
C ILE A 106 -2.38 -1.88 0.33
N ASP A 107 -3.58 -1.28 0.37
CA ASP A 107 -4.87 -1.96 0.53
C ASP A 107 -5.07 -3.03 -0.56
N ARG A 108 -4.73 -2.73 -1.82
CA ARG A 108 -4.78 -3.76 -2.89
C ARG A 108 -3.82 -4.93 -2.64
N CYS A 109 -2.72 -4.75 -1.90
CA CYS A 109 -1.88 -5.88 -1.49
C CYS A 109 -2.57 -6.72 -0.42
N GLU A 110 -3.30 -6.10 0.52
CA GLU A 110 -4.12 -6.82 1.49
C GLU A 110 -5.27 -7.58 0.84
N ASP A 111 -5.99 -6.98 -0.11
CA ASP A 111 -7.05 -7.67 -0.87
C ASP A 111 -6.53 -8.94 -1.56
N LEU A 112 -5.35 -8.85 -2.18
CA LEU A 112 -4.69 -10.02 -2.76
C LEU A 112 -4.35 -11.06 -1.69
N SER A 113 -3.92 -10.63 -0.50
CA SER A 113 -3.71 -11.50 0.66
C SER A 113 -4.98 -12.27 1.02
N ASN A 114 -6.12 -11.58 1.10
CA ASN A 114 -7.42 -12.15 1.47
C ASN A 114 -7.90 -13.18 0.42
N VAL A 115 -7.64 -12.91 -0.86
CA VAL A 115 -7.91 -13.88 -1.94
C VAL A 115 -7.01 -15.11 -1.81
N ILE A 116 -5.72 -14.93 -1.53
CA ILE A 116 -4.77 -16.04 -1.31
C ILE A 116 -5.19 -16.89 -0.11
N GLU A 117 -5.58 -16.26 1.00
CA GLU A 117 -6.09 -16.95 2.19
C GLU A 117 -7.34 -17.78 1.87
N THR A 118 -8.26 -17.22 1.09
CA THR A 118 -9.45 -17.94 0.63
C THR A 118 -9.09 -19.17 -0.23
N ILE A 119 -8.07 -19.08 -1.09
CA ILE A 119 -7.61 -20.20 -1.91
C ILE A 119 -7.06 -21.33 -1.04
N ILE A 120 -6.20 -21.01 -0.07
CA ILE A 120 -5.60 -22.04 0.80
C ILE A 120 -6.65 -22.72 1.69
N ILE A 121 -7.67 -21.99 2.17
CA ILE A 121 -8.76 -22.55 2.97
C ILE A 121 -9.63 -23.49 2.11
N LYS A 122 -9.96 -23.09 0.87
CA LYS A 122 -10.82 -23.90 -0.01
C LYS A 122 -10.15 -25.18 -0.53
N ASN A 123 -8.82 -25.24 -0.52
CA ASN A 123 -8.03 -26.38 -0.97
C ASN A 123 -7.34 -27.11 0.20
N ALA A 124 -7.84 -26.91 1.42
CA ALA A 124 -7.38 -27.58 2.64
C ALA A 124 -8.06 -28.93 2.87
#